data_AF-A0A5Q4VEE7-F1
#
_entry.id   AF-A0A5Q4VEE7-F1
#
_cell.length_a   1.000
_cell.length_b   1.000
_cell.length_c   1.000
_cell.angle_alpha   90.00
_cell.angle_beta   90.00
_cell.angle_gamma   90.00
#
_symmetry.space_group_name_H-M   'P 1'
#
loop_
_entity.id
_entity.type
_entity.pdbx_description
1 polymer ?
#
loop_
_entity_poly.entity_id
_entity_poly.type
_entity_poly.pdbx_seq_one_letter_code
_entity_poly.pdbx_strand_id
1 'polypeptide(L)'
;MISCLVFNHHCLPFDAIEDADDCIPEFLKICIRLQNVGIRTILVDESVDASWFRLCLAKGYYWQDWYEKNLEKNRDLIRAFRSLATSQPLFRQEDFDLGLDFFEVRFQGEASYSALRAAAWKEVPLTGFPTRHPWKTSPLTLEVTSMGADEGLFVVQKDVVNFCSLEILEKEIQALLEKRNQGMDSGRRLYEKRKEFFPHLVFCGNAINQLRSWSQSPTLLQQVKETLTALNTFCEQWQENMHRECSAESLRKAGLNHRMSGESETVMKRQDLRKEREFWLPEGRKEFFQNHIKLSQGFRIHFFQESTTKTIYVGHIGPHLKLG
;
A
#
# COMPACT_ATOMS: atom_id res chain seq x y z
N MET A 1 -5.02 -5.09 4.57
CA MET A 1 -5.03 -4.22 3.37
C MET A 1 -3.91 -4.70 2.46
N ILE A 2 -4.11 -4.85 1.14
CA ILE A 2 -3.01 -5.22 0.24
C ILE A 2 -2.06 -4.02 0.14
N SER A 3 -0.99 -4.04 0.92
CA SER A 3 0.10 -3.05 0.91
C SER A 3 1.42 -3.65 0.40
N CYS A 4 1.42 -4.95 0.14
CA CYS A 4 2.57 -5.70 -0.33
C CYS A 4 2.20 -6.63 -1.49
N LEU A 5 3.24 -7.15 -2.11
CA LEU A 5 3.18 -8.18 -3.14
C LEU A 5 4.29 -9.20 -2.87
N VAL A 6 4.22 -10.38 -3.48
CA VAL A 6 5.25 -11.42 -3.32
C VAL A 6 6.13 -11.50 -4.57
N PHE A 7 7.45 -11.50 -4.39
CA PHE A 7 8.38 -11.77 -5.48
C PHE A 7 8.42 -13.26 -5.82
N ASN A 8 8.00 -13.60 -7.03
CA ASN A 8 8.02 -14.95 -7.55
C ASN A 8 9.42 -15.33 -8.08
N HIS A 9 10.35 -15.63 -7.19
CA HIS A 9 11.71 -16.05 -7.58
C HIS A 9 11.74 -17.38 -8.37
N HIS A 10 10.70 -18.21 -8.28
CA HIS A 10 10.57 -19.47 -9.03
C HIS A 10 10.46 -19.29 -10.55
N CYS A 11 10.22 -18.06 -11.02
CA CYS A 11 10.28 -17.76 -12.45
C CYS A 11 11.71 -17.82 -13.01
N LEU A 12 12.72 -17.60 -12.17
CA LEU A 12 14.11 -17.58 -12.60
C LEU A 12 14.69 -18.99 -12.69
N PRO A 13 15.81 -19.18 -13.42
CA PRO A 13 16.52 -18.18 -14.25
C PRO A 13 15.89 -17.98 -15.64
N PHE A 14 16.36 -16.95 -16.34
CA PHE A 14 16.24 -16.74 -17.78
C PHE A 14 17.19 -17.68 -18.55
N ASP A 15 16.82 -17.99 -19.79
CA ASP A 15 17.63 -18.83 -20.69
C ASP A 15 18.85 -18.07 -21.24
N ALA A 16 18.71 -16.75 -21.47
CA ALA A 16 19.78 -15.88 -21.97
C ALA A 16 19.96 -14.61 -21.10
N ILE A 17 21.15 -14.01 -21.15
CA ILE A 17 21.47 -12.77 -20.42
C ILE A 17 20.71 -11.59 -21.02
N GLU A 18 20.55 -11.59 -22.34
CA GLU A 18 19.84 -10.58 -23.11
C GLU A 18 18.37 -10.49 -22.69
N ASP A 19 17.71 -11.63 -22.45
CA ASP A 19 16.33 -11.67 -21.95
C ASP A 19 16.20 -11.00 -20.57
N ALA A 20 17.19 -11.21 -19.69
CA ALA A 20 17.22 -10.57 -18.39
C ALA A 20 17.39 -9.04 -18.52
N ASP A 21 18.32 -8.60 -19.38
CA ASP A 21 18.57 -7.19 -19.65
C ASP A 21 17.32 -6.47 -20.18
N ASP A 22 16.56 -7.13 -21.06
CA ASP A 22 15.36 -6.58 -21.67
C ASP A 22 14.17 -6.56 -20.70
N CYS A 23 14.06 -7.55 -19.81
CA CYS A 23 12.93 -7.66 -18.89
C CYS A 23 13.05 -6.81 -17.61
N ILE A 24 14.26 -6.54 -17.10
CA ILE A 24 14.45 -5.78 -15.85
C ILE A 24 13.84 -4.37 -15.91
N PRO A 25 14.03 -3.58 -16.99
CA PRO A 25 13.41 -2.25 -17.10
C PRO A 25 11.88 -2.30 -16.97
N GLU A 26 11.24 -3.32 -17.55
CA GLU A 26 9.79 -3.48 -17.45
C GLU A 26 9.36 -3.89 -16.04
N PHE A 27 10.04 -4.87 -15.43
CA PHE A 27 9.83 -5.27 -14.05
C PHE A 27 9.92 -4.09 -13.06
N LEU A 28 10.94 -3.23 -13.22
CA LEU A 28 11.09 -2.04 -12.39
C LEU A 28 9.93 -1.06 -12.59
N LYS A 29 9.46 -0.86 -13.83
CA LYS A 29 8.29 -0.01 -14.11
C LYS A 29 7.02 -0.55 -13.45
N ILE A 30 6.80 -1.87 -13.48
CA ILE A 30 5.67 -2.52 -12.79
C ILE A 30 5.73 -2.20 -11.30
N CYS A 31 6.89 -2.42 -10.67
CA CYS A 31 7.07 -2.17 -9.24
C CYS A 31 6.82 -0.70 -8.88
N ILE A 32 7.38 0.25 -9.63
CA ILE A 32 7.17 1.69 -9.39
C ILE A 32 5.69 2.09 -9.53
N ARG A 33 4.98 1.56 -10.54
CA ARG A 33 3.55 1.83 -10.70
C ARG A 33 2.73 1.27 -9.53
N LEU A 34 3.04 0.07 -9.06
CA LEU A 34 2.43 -0.53 -7.88
C LEU A 34 2.71 0.29 -6.60
N GLN A 35 3.93 0.81 -6.45
CA GLN A 35 4.30 1.72 -5.35
C GLN A 35 3.48 3.01 -5.37
N ASN A 36 3.30 3.61 -6.55
CA ASN A 36 2.53 4.84 -6.72
C ASN A 36 1.04 4.67 -6.35
N VAL A 37 0.52 3.44 -6.45
CA VAL A 37 -0.84 3.13 -5.99
C VAL A 37 -0.89 2.58 -4.57
N GLY A 38 0.22 2.57 -3.83
CA GLY A 38 0.28 2.24 -2.40
C GLY A 38 0.68 0.80 -2.06
N ILE A 39 1.11 0.01 -3.04
CA ILE A 39 1.66 -1.35 -2.81
C ILE A 39 3.18 -1.23 -2.82
N ARG A 40 3.76 -1.09 -1.62
CA ARG A 40 5.12 -0.56 -1.48
C ARG A 40 6.19 -1.59 -1.20
N THR A 41 5.81 -2.66 -0.50
CA THR A 41 6.76 -3.67 -0.01
C THR A 41 6.68 -4.93 -0.85
N ILE A 42 7.83 -5.44 -1.27
CA ILE A 42 7.96 -6.71 -1.95
C ILE A 42 8.42 -7.76 -0.94
N LEU A 43 7.58 -8.76 -0.67
CA LEU A 43 7.94 -9.90 0.16
C LEU A 43 8.86 -10.83 -0.62
N VAL A 44 9.96 -11.22 0.00
CA VAL A 44 11.01 -12.05 -0.60
C VAL A 44 11.18 -13.31 0.25
N ASP A 45 11.50 -14.42 -0.40
CA ASP A 45 11.83 -15.68 0.26
C ASP A 45 13.18 -15.59 0.96
N GLU A 46 13.35 -16.24 2.12
CA GLU A 46 14.60 -16.26 2.87
C GLU A 46 15.72 -16.99 2.12
N SER A 47 15.36 -17.90 1.21
CA SER A 47 16.31 -18.55 0.29
C SER A 47 16.89 -17.58 -0.75
N VAL A 48 16.31 -16.39 -0.90
CA VAL A 48 16.75 -15.35 -1.81
C VAL A 48 17.45 -14.23 -1.03
N ASP A 49 18.52 -13.69 -1.61
CA ASP A 49 19.19 -12.51 -1.07
C ASP A 49 18.22 -11.31 -1.03
N ALA A 50 17.95 -10.77 0.18
CA ALA A 50 17.05 -9.64 0.39
C ALA A 50 17.42 -8.37 -0.40
N SER A 51 18.72 -8.20 -0.66
CA SER A 51 19.27 -7.10 -1.45
C SER A 51 19.18 -7.33 -2.95
N TRP A 52 18.79 -8.54 -3.35
CA TRP A 52 18.71 -9.06 -4.71
C TRP A 52 20.02 -9.15 -5.47
N PHE A 53 21.13 -8.57 -4.98
CA PHE A 53 22.39 -8.55 -5.72
C PHE A 53 22.90 -9.94 -6.09
N ARG A 54 22.70 -10.95 -5.23
CA ARG A 54 23.05 -12.35 -5.49
C ARG A 54 21.95 -13.16 -6.18
N LEU A 55 20.86 -12.54 -6.59
CA LEU A 55 19.80 -13.21 -7.34
C LEU A 55 20.33 -13.59 -8.73
N CYS A 56 20.37 -14.89 -9.00
CA CYS A 56 20.77 -15.44 -10.29
C CYS A 56 19.68 -15.16 -11.32
N LEU A 57 19.98 -14.31 -12.30
CA LEU A 57 19.07 -13.90 -13.36
C LEU A 57 19.15 -14.87 -14.54
N ALA A 58 20.35 -15.13 -15.02
CA ALA A 58 20.64 -16.14 -16.04
C ALA A 58 21.87 -16.93 -15.60
N LYS A 59 22.20 -18.03 -16.28
CA LYS A 59 23.33 -18.88 -15.89
C LYS A 59 24.63 -18.06 -15.81
N GLY A 60 25.13 -17.85 -14.58
CA GLY A 60 26.37 -17.09 -14.32
C GLY A 60 26.20 -15.56 -14.42
N TYR A 61 24.97 -15.06 -14.47
CA TYR A 61 24.64 -13.63 -14.52
C TYR A 61 23.68 -13.30 -13.39
N TYR A 62 24.11 -12.39 -12.51
CA TYR A 62 23.39 -12.00 -11.30
C TYR A 62 22.89 -10.56 -11.41
N TRP A 63 21.98 -10.19 -10.53
CA TRP A 63 21.50 -8.81 -10.46
C TRP A 63 22.63 -7.79 -10.26
N GLN A 64 23.67 -8.15 -9.52
CA GLN A 64 24.85 -7.31 -9.36
C GLN A 64 25.54 -7.00 -10.69
N ASP A 65 25.65 -7.98 -11.59
CA ASP A 65 26.27 -7.78 -12.90
C ASP A 65 25.44 -6.80 -13.74
N TRP A 66 24.11 -6.96 -13.73
CA TRP A 66 23.20 -6.00 -14.37
C TRP A 66 23.33 -4.61 -13.76
N TYR A 67 23.40 -4.51 -12.44
CA TYR A 67 23.52 -3.26 -11.72
C TYR A 67 24.80 -2.49 -12.09
N GLU A 68 25.95 -3.17 -12.07
CA GLU A 68 27.24 -2.59 -12.42
C GLU A 68 27.28 -2.14 -13.88
N LYS A 69 26.75 -2.98 -14.80
CA LYS A 69 26.61 -2.65 -16.23
C LYS A 69 25.79 -1.39 -16.48
N ASN A 70 24.79 -1.13 -15.64
CA ASN A 70 23.81 -0.05 -15.80
C ASN A 70 24.07 1.19 -14.92
N LEU A 71 25.03 1.12 -13.99
CA LEU A 71 25.28 2.15 -12.98
C LEU A 71 25.46 3.56 -13.57
N GLU A 72 26.25 3.65 -14.64
CA GLU A 72 26.55 4.92 -15.32
C GLU A 72 25.61 5.22 -16.48
N LYS A 73 25.16 4.18 -17.19
CA LYS A 73 24.38 4.29 -18.43
C LYS A 73 22.90 4.57 -18.20
N ASN A 74 22.34 4.04 -17.11
CA ASN A 74 20.89 4.02 -16.87
C ASN A 74 20.55 4.47 -15.45
N ARG A 75 20.93 5.70 -15.10
CA ARG A 75 20.76 6.27 -13.74
C ARG A 75 19.33 6.20 -13.21
N ASP A 76 18.33 6.35 -14.07
CA ASP A 76 16.92 6.28 -13.67
C ASP A 76 16.49 4.87 -13.28
N LEU A 77 16.94 3.84 -14.01
CA LEU A 77 16.68 2.44 -13.66
C LEU A 77 17.35 2.06 -12.34
N ILE A 78 18.58 2.54 -12.12
CA ILE A 78 19.30 2.34 -10.86
C ILE A 78 18.58 3.02 -9.69
N ARG A 79 18.05 4.23 -9.89
CA ARG A 79 17.24 4.92 -8.88
C ARG A 79 15.95 4.15 -8.58
N ALA A 80 15.28 3.65 -9.62
CA ALA A 80 14.06 2.85 -9.46
C ALA A 80 14.31 1.54 -8.69
N PHE A 81 15.41 0.84 -8.99
CA PHE A 81 15.81 -0.33 -8.22
C PHE A 81 16.09 0.03 -6.76
N ARG A 82 16.84 1.11 -6.50
CA ARG A 82 17.15 1.56 -5.12
C ARG A 82 15.92 2.02 -4.33
N SER A 83 14.82 2.37 -4.98
CA SER A 83 13.56 2.73 -4.29
C SER A 83 12.68 1.52 -3.96
N LEU A 84 13.06 0.31 -4.38
CA LEU A 84 12.32 -0.89 -4.01
C LEU A 84 12.55 -1.20 -2.53
N ALA A 85 11.45 -1.36 -1.79
CA ALA A 85 11.47 -1.81 -0.41
C ALA A 85 11.15 -3.30 -0.38
N THR A 86 12.08 -4.11 0.14
CA THR A 86 11.89 -5.55 0.34
C THR A 86 11.63 -5.88 1.80
N SER A 87 10.95 -6.98 2.07
CA SER A 87 10.78 -7.52 3.42
C SER A 87 10.88 -9.05 3.39
N GLN A 88 11.52 -9.59 4.42
CA GLN A 88 11.65 -11.00 4.71
C GLN A 88 11.33 -11.22 6.19
N PRO A 89 10.91 -12.43 6.59
CA PRO A 89 10.57 -13.60 5.76
C PRO A 89 9.22 -13.48 5.03
N LEU A 90 8.90 -14.43 4.14
CA LEU A 90 7.56 -14.54 3.53
C LEU A 90 6.46 -14.77 4.59
N PHE A 91 6.77 -15.51 5.65
CA PHE A 91 5.83 -15.89 6.71
C PHE A 91 6.38 -15.49 8.08
N ARG A 92 5.55 -14.88 8.91
CA ARG A 92 5.88 -14.53 10.29
C ARG A 92 5.27 -15.53 11.26
N GLN A 93 5.71 -15.51 12.52
CA GLN A 93 5.20 -16.41 13.55
C GLN A 93 3.66 -16.36 13.66
N GLU A 94 3.07 -15.17 13.51
CA GLU A 94 1.61 -15.03 13.57
C GLU A 94 0.88 -15.78 12.46
N ASP A 95 1.53 -16.02 11.30
CA ASP A 95 0.94 -16.81 10.22
C ASP A 95 0.80 -18.29 10.65
N PHE A 96 1.80 -18.83 11.36
CA PHE A 96 1.76 -20.19 11.90
C PHE A 96 0.70 -20.34 12.98
N ASP A 97 0.59 -19.35 13.86
CA ASP A 97 -0.45 -19.33 14.90
C ASP A 97 -1.87 -19.31 14.31
N LEU A 98 -2.03 -18.80 13.08
CA LEU A 98 -3.28 -18.78 12.32
C LEU A 98 -3.52 -20.05 11.47
N GLY A 99 -2.65 -21.06 11.59
CA GLY A 99 -2.83 -22.35 10.93
C GLY A 99 -2.15 -22.49 9.56
N LEU A 100 -1.11 -21.70 9.27
CA LEU A 100 -0.33 -21.83 8.03
C LEU A 100 0.17 -23.27 7.80
N ASP A 101 0.48 -24.02 8.86
CA ASP A 101 0.95 -25.42 8.78
C ASP A 101 -0.06 -26.36 8.11
N PHE A 102 -1.35 -26.01 8.17
CA PHE A 102 -2.43 -26.76 7.54
C PHE A 102 -2.85 -26.18 6.19
N PHE A 103 -2.08 -25.24 5.65
CA PHE A 103 -2.33 -24.57 4.37
C PHE A 103 -1.30 -25.01 3.33
N GLU A 104 -1.70 -25.94 2.46
CA GLU A 104 -0.89 -26.43 1.34
C GLU A 104 -1.35 -25.75 0.05
N VAL A 105 -0.40 -25.40 -0.81
CA VAL A 105 -0.68 -24.83 -2.13
C VAL A 105 0.05 -25.64 -3.17
N ARG A 106 -0.70 -26.13 -4.16
CA ARG A 106 -0.19 -26.83 -5.32
C ARG A 106 -0.40 -26.01 -6.57
N PHE A 107 0.58 -26.09 -7.45
CA PHE A 107 0.50 -25.51 -8.77
C PHE A 107 1.03 -26.51 -9.77
N GLN A 108 0.20 -26.89 -10.74
CA GLN A 108 0.51 -27.94 -11.73
C GLN A 108 0.96 -29.27 -11.06
N GLY A 109 0.37 -29.59 -9.91
CA GLY A 109 0.67 -30.82 -9.14
C GLY A 109 1.85 -30.72 -8.16
N GLU A 110 2.58 -29.60 -8.13
CA GLU A 110 3.76 -29.41 -7.26
C GLU A 110 3.48 -28.43 -6.11
N ALA A 111 3.98 -28.74 -4.90
CA ALA A 111 3.82 -27.93 -3.69
C ALA A 111 5.10 -27.17 -3.27
N SER A 112 6.14 -27.17 -4.11
CA SER A 112 7.46 -26.61 -3.81
C SER A 112 7.54 -25.09 -3.93
N TYR A 113 6.50 -24.43 -4.46
CA TYR A 113 6.52 -23.01 -4.78
C TYR A 113 6.13 -22.13 -3.59
N SER A 114 7.10 -21.87 -2.71
CA SER A 114 6.94 -21.04 -1.51
C SER A 114 6.30 -19.66 -1.78
N ALA A 115 6.68 -19.00 -2.88
CA ALA A 115 6.14 -17.69 -3.24
C ALA A 115 4.65 -17.77 -3.60
N LEU A 116 4.21 -18.83 -4.29
CA LEU A 116 2.79 -19.06 -4.60
C LEU A 116 2.00 -19.33 -3.33
N ARG A 117 2.55 -20.14 -2.41
CA ARG A 117 1.96 -20.38 -1.09
C ARG A 117 1.77 -19.07 -0.32
N ALA A 118 2.80 -18.22 -0.28
CA ALA A 118 2.74 -16.93 0.41
C ALA A 118 1.71 -15.99 -0.21
N ALA A 119 1.65 -15.90 -1.54
CA ALA A 119 0.68 -15.06 -2.24
C ALA A 119 -0.76 -15.53 -2.01
N ALA A 120 -1.00 -16.85 -2.05
CA ALA A 120 -2.31 -17.44 -1.77
C ALA A 120 -2.74 -17.24 -0.31
N TRP A 121 -1.83 -17.42 0.66
CA TRP A 121 -2.08 -17.24 2.09
C TRP A 121 -2.41 -15.79 2.43
N LYS A 122 -1.59 -14.85 1.96
CA LYS A 122 -1.76 -13.42 2.25
C LYS A 122 -2.77 -12.71 1.34
N GLU A 123 -3.28 -13.43 0.34
CA GLU A 123 -4.20 -12.94 -0.68
C GLU A 123 -3.70 -11.72 -1.46
N VAL A 124 -2.39 -11.72 -1.74
CA VAL A 124 -1.69 -10.64 -2.45
C VAL A 124 -1.23 -11.10 -3.83
N PRO A 125 -1.05 -10.18 -4.79
CA PRO A 125 -0.53 -10.53 -6.10
C PRO A 125 0.94 -10.93 -6.05
N LEU A 126 1.36 -11.65 -7.08
CA LEU A 126 2.75 -11.95 -7.39
C LEU A 126 3.33 -10.88 -8.33
N THR A 127 4.63 -10.66 -8.25
CA THR A 127 5.42 -10.01 -9.31
C THR A 127 6.62 -10.89 -9.65
N GLY A 128 7.06 -10.86 -10.89
CA GLY A 128 8.22 -11.63 -11.32
C GLY A 128 8.52 -11.41 -12.79
N PHE A 129 9.37 -12.27 -13.33
CA PHE A 129 9.83 -12.18 -14.70
C PHE A 129 9.04 -13.13 -15.62
N PRO A 130 8.71 -12.70 -16.85
CA PRO A 130 8.03 -13.54 -17.84
C PRO A 130 9.01 -14.49 -18.54
N THR A 131 9.75 -15.33 -17.81
CA THR A 131 10.84 -16.17 -18.35
C THR A 131 10.33 -17.25 -19.31
N ARG A 132 9.39 -18.09 -18.85
CA ARG A 132 8.82 -19.24 -19.57
C ARG A 132 7.38 -19.50 -19.14
N HIS A 133 6.66 -20.38 -19.85
CA HIS A 133 5.39 -20.88 -19.34
C HIS A 133 5.66 -21.68 -18.04
N PRO A 134 4.86 -21.51 -16.98
CA PRO A 134 3.63 -20.71 -16.88
C PRO A 134 3.83 -19.26 -16.40
N TRP A 135 5.05 -18.82 -16.12
CA TRP A 135 5.34 -17.47 -15.57
C TRP A 135 5.04 -16.30 -16.52
N LYS A 136 4.75 -16.60 -17.79
CA LYS A 136 4.26 -15.66 -18.81
C LYS A 136 2.75 -15.42 -18.75
N THR A 137 2.01 -16.12 -17.89
CA THR A 137 0.54 -16.02 -17.82
C THR A 137 0.05 -15.42 -16.51
N SER A 138 -1.15 -14.84 -16.57
CA SER A 138 -1.91 -14.36 -15.41
C SER A 138 -3.41 -14.48 -15.70
N PRO A 139 -4.24 -14.89 -14.71
CA PRO A 139 -3.84 -15.34 -13.38
C PRO A 139 -3.16 -16.72 -13.41
N LEU A 140 -2.46 -17.05 -12.32
CA LEU A 140 -2.04 -18.41 -12.03
C LEU A 140 -3.11 -19.08 -11.15
N THR A 141 -3.71 -20.15 -11.65
CA THR A 141 -4.72 -20.92 -10.90
C THR A 141 -4.02 -21.96 -10.03
N LEU A 142 -4.21 -21.84 -8.71
CA LEU A 142 -3.58 -22.65 -7.68
C LEU A 142 -4.61 -23.57 -7.02
N GLU A 143 -4.20 -24.78 -6.65
CA GLU A 143 -5.00 -25.65 -5.80
C GLU A 143 -4.59 -25.41 -4.34
N VAL A 144 -5.53 -24.96 -3.53
CA VAL A 144 -5.31 -24.66 -2.11
C VAL A 144 -6.01 -25.73 -1.29
N THR A 145 -5.25 -26.44 -0.47
CA THR A 145 -5.78 -27.39 0.50
C THR A 145 -5.69 -26.77 1.89
N SER A 146 -6.81 -26.70 2.59
CA SER A 146 -6.87 -26.23 3.98
C SER A 146 -7.76 -27.11 4.85
N MET A 147 -7.52 -27.08 6.16
CA MET A 147 -8.33 -27.78 7.14
C MET A 147 -9.46 -26.86 7.63
N GLY A 148 -10.71 -27.34 7.56
CA GLY A 148 -11.86 -26.61 8.09
C GLY A 148 -12.11 -26.88 9.58
N ALA A 149 -13.05 -26.14 10.15
CA ALA A 149 -13.38 -26.20 11.59
C ALA A 149 -13.87 -27.58 12.06
N ASP A 150 -14.39 -28.41 11.16
CA ASP A 150 -14.91 -29.76 11.44
C ASP A 150 -13.89 -30.87 11.10
N GLU A 151 -12.58 -30.56 11.07
CA GLU A 151 -11.47 -31.47 10.71
C GLU A 151 -11.50 -32.03 9.26
N GLY A 152 -12.44 -31.57 8.44
CA GLY A 152 -12.49 -31.89 7.01
C GLY A 152 -11.42 -31.15 6.20
N LEU A 153 -10.81 -31.85 5.23
CA LEU A 153 -9.93 -31.25 4.23
C LEU A 153 -10.76 -30.63 3.09
N PHE A 154 -10.49 -29.37 2.78
CA PHE A 154 -11.12 -28.65 1.68
C PHE A 154 -10.07 -28.31 0.63
N VAL A 155 -10.37 -28.64 -0.62
CA VAL A 155 -9.56 -28.25 -1.78
C VAL A 155 -10.35 -27.22 -2.58
N VAL A 156 -9.75 -26.05 -2.79
CA VAL A 156 -10.35 -24.96 -3.57
C VAL A 156 -9.37 -24.49 -4.62
N GLN A 157 -9.88 -24.11 -5.79
CA GLN A 157 -9.09 -23.43 -6.81
C GLN A 157 -9.05 -21.93 -6.50
N LYS A 158 -7.86 -21.34 -6.51
CA LYS A 158 -7.63 -19.93 -6.21
C LYS A 158 -6.78 -19.29 -7.29
N ASP A 159 -7.31 -18.26 -7.92
CA ASP A 159 -6.58 -17.45 -8.89
C ASP A 159 -5.72 -16.40 -8.18
N VAL A 160 -4.43 -16.37 -8.52
CA VAL A 160 -3.48 -15.36 -8.06
C VAL A 160 -2.98 -14.56 -9.26
N VAL A 161 -3.14 -13.24 -9.19
CA VAL A 161 -2.64 -12.34 -10.23
C VAL A 161 -1.11 -12.38 -10.24
N ASN A 162 -0.54 -12.57 -11.43
CA ASN A 162 0.91 -12.59 -11.66
C ASN A 162 1.30 -11.39 -12.54
N PHE A 163 1.83 -10.34 -11.91
CA PHE A 163 2.32 -9.17 -12.63
C PHE A 163 3.67 -9.47 -13.29
N CYS A 164 3.62 -10.07 -14.48
CA CYS A 164 4.79 -10.37 -15.29
C CYS A 164 4.95 -9.45 -16.53
N SER A 165 3.99 -8.55 -16.78
CA SER A 165 4.06 -7.54 -17.84
C SER A 165 3.27 -6.27 -17.49
N LEU A 166 3.58 -5.17 -18.15
CA LEU A 166 2.83 -3.92 -18.00
C LEU A 166 1.39 -4.03 -18.51
N GLU A 167 1.15 -4.85 -19.53
CA GLU A 167 -0.19 -5.11 -20.07
C GLU A 167 -1.11 -5.72 -19.00
N ILE A 168 -0.62 -6.74 -18.29
CA ILE A 168 -1.38 -7.37 -17.19
C ILE A 168 -1.60 -6.36 -16.07
N LEU A 169 -0.60 -5.55 -15.73
CA LEU A 169 -0.75 -4.51 -14.72
C LEU A 169 -1.86 -3.52 -15.10
N GLU A 170 -1.85 -3.00 -16.32
CA GLU A 170 -2.85 -2.03 -16.79
C GLU A 170 -4.26 -2.60 -16.76
N LYS A 171 -4.42 -3.90 -17.06
CA LYS A 171 -5.70 -4.60 -17.00
C LYS A 171 -6.21 -4.81 -15.57
N GLU A 172 -5.33 -5.22 -14.64
CA GLU A 172 -5.75 -5.72 -13.32
C GLU A 172 -5.63 -4.67 -12.20
N ILE A 173 -4.88 -3.58 -12.40
CA ILE A 173 -4.60 -2.60 -11.33
C ILE A 173 -5.88 -1.98 -10.75
N GLN A 174 -6.90 -1.75 -11.58
CA GLN A 174 -8.13 -1.14 -11.13
C GLN A 174 -8.94 -2.10 -10.24
N ALA A 175 -9.06 -3.37 -10.64
CA ALA A 175 -9.70 -4.40 -9.84
C ALA A 175 -8.96 -4.62 -8.50
N LEU A 176 -7.62 -4.55 -8.52
CA LEU A 176 -6.81 -4.64 -7.31
C LEU A 176 -7.08 -3.46 -6.35
N LEU A 177 -7.20 -2.24 -6.88
CA LEU A 177 -7.55 -1.06 -6.10
C LEU A 177 -8.97 -1.17 -5.54
N GLU A 178 -9.93 -1.64 -6.33
CA GLU A 178 -11.29 -1.92 -5.88
C GLU A 178 -11.31 -2.96 -4.76
N LYS A 179 -10.62 -4.09 -4.90
CA LYS A 179 -10.50 -5.13 -3.87
C LYS A 179 -9.87 -4.58 -2.58
N ARG A 180 -8.82 -3.75 -2.70
CA ARG A 180 -8.24 -3.04 -1.55
C ARG A 180 -9.27 -2.13 -0.87
N ASN A 181 -10.08 -1.43 -1.66
CA ASN A 181 -11.09 -0.50 -1.18
C ASN A 181 -12.37 -1.17 -0.65
N GLN A 182 -12.66 -2.42 -1.05
CA GLN A 182 -13.80 -3.23 -0.59
C GLN A 182 -13.73 -3.52 0.91
N GLY A 183 -12.53 -3.62 1.50
CA GLY A 183 -12.35 -3.70 2.96
C GLY A 183 -12.70 -2.41 3.72
N MET A 184 -12.97 -1.32 3.00
CA MET A 184 -13.31 0.02 3.50
C MET A 184 -14.66 0.49 2.93
N ASP A 185 -15.57 -0.42 2.60
CA ASP A 185 -16.87 -0.21 1.93
C ASP A 185 -17.76 0.92 2.50
N SER A 186 -17.58 1.30 3.76
CA SER A 186 -18.38 2.31 4.43
C SER A 186 -17.55 3.20 5.36
N GLY A 187 -18.01 4.43 5.59
CA GLY A 187 -17.40 5.31 6.59
C GLY A 187 -17.43 4.69 7.99
N ARG A 188 -18.48 3.92 8.31
CA ARG A 188 -18.60 3.21 9.60
C ARG A 188 -17.47 2.22 9.78
N ARG A 189 -17.20 1.39 8.78
CA ARG A 189 -16.11 0.40 8.81
C ARG A 189 -14.74 1.08 8.87
N LEU A 190 -14.55 2.18 8.14
CA LEU A 190 -13.34 3.01 8.25
C LEU A 190 -13.09 3.46 9.68
N TYR A 191 -14.13 3.92 10.37
CA TYR A 191 -14.00 4.31 11.77
C TYR A 191 -13.75 3.11 12.69
N GLU A 192 -14.53 2.04 12.59
CA GLU A 192 -14.42 0.87 13.47
C GLU A 192 -13.03 0.24 13.39
N LYS A 193 -12.49 0.10 12.17
CA LYS A 193 -11.15 -0.42 11.91
C LYS A 193 -10.07 0.66 11.79
N ARG A 194 -10.32 1.90 12.22
CA ARG A 194 -9.38 3.03 12.03
C ARG A 194 -7.99 2.77 12.62
N LYS A 195 -7.88 2.03 13.73
CA LYS A 195 -6.59 1.69 14.33
C LYS A 195 -5.81 0.67 13.49
N GLU A 196 -6.52 -0.20 12.77
CA GLU A 196 -5.93 -1.16 11.83
C GLU A 196 -5.51 -0.47 10.53
N PHE A 197 -6.36 0.42 10.00
CA PHE A 197 -6.12 1.09 8.72
C PHE A 197 -5.22 2.32 8.81
N PHE A 198 -5.30 3.06 9.91
CA PHE A 198 -4.60 4.34 10.11
C PHE A 198 -3.96 4.42 11.50
N PRO A 199 -3.02 3.50 11.84
CA PRO A 199 -2.42 3.44 13.18
C PRO A 199 -1.67 4.71 13.60
N HIS A 200 -1.25 5.54 12.65
CA HIS A 200 -0.50 6.78 12.91
C HIS A 200 -1.37 8.04 12.93
N LEU A 201 -2.69 7.91 12.72
CA LEU A 201 -3.65 9.01 12.80
C LEU A 201 -4.50 8.93 14.07
N VAL A 202 -4.85 10.11 14.58
CA VAL A 202 -5.78 10.23 15.71
C VAL A 202 -7.05 10.91 15.24
N PHE A 203 -8.18 10.21 15.32
CA PHE A 203 -9.48 10.79 15.00
C PHE A 203 -10.11 11.41 16.24
N CYS A 204 -10.55 12.66 16.14
CA CYS A 204 -11.19 13.41 17.21
C CYS A 204 -12.32 14.29 16.67
N GLY A 205 -12.95 15.07 17.55
CA GLY A 205 -14.01 16.00 17.15
C GLY A 205 -15.15 15.37 16.36
N ASN A 206 -15.60 16.05 15.31
CA ASN A 206 -16.74 15.66 14.51
C ASN A 206 -16.42 14.54 13.52
N ALA A 207 -15.15 14.36 13.14
CA ALA A 207 -14.72 13.33 12.18
C ALA A 207 -15.18 11.93 12.58
N ILE A 208 -15.21 11.63 13.89
CA ILE A 208 -15.69 10.35 14.43
C ILE A 208 -17.12 10.09 14.02
N ASN A 209 -18.02 11.03 14.32
CA ASN A 209 -19.44 10.87 14.04
C ASN A 209 -19.71 10.91 12.54
N GLN A 210 -19.01 11.78 11.80
CA GLN A 210 -19.15 11.91 10.35
C GLN A 210 -18.78 10.62 9.61
N LEU A 211 -17.73 9.92 10.05
CA LEU A 211 -17.42 8.59 9.51
C LEU A 211 -18.47 7.56 9.90
N ARG A 212 -18.88 7.51 11.18
CA ARG A 212 -19.90 6.54 11.66
C ARG A 212 -21.24 6.68 10.94
N SER A 213 -21.68 7.90 10.67
CA SER A 213 -22.95 8.21 10.02
C SER A 213 -22.78 8.55 8.54
N TRP A 214 -21.73 8.03 7.89
CA TRP A 214 -21.42 8.38 6.51
C TRP A 214 -22.53 7.95 5.55
N SER A 215 -23.12 8.92 4.86
CA SER A 215 -24.22 8.71 3.90
C SER A 215 -23.91 9.26 2.50
N GLN A 216 -22.65 9.67 2.26
CA GLN A 216 -22.27 10.33 1.02
C GLN A 216 -21.84 9.32 -0.06
N SER A 217 -21.70 9.81 -1.29
CA SER A 217 -21.38 8.97 -2.45
C SER A 217 -20.13 8.10 -2.25
N PRO A 218 -20.08 6.90 -2.86
CA PRO A 218 -18.90 6.04 -2.85
C PRO A 218 -17.63 6.73 -3.37
N THR A 219 -17.76 7.58 -4.39
CA THR A 219 -16.65 8.38 -4.95
C THR A 219 -16.05 9.32 -3.91
N LEU A 220 -16.89 9.99 -3.12
CA LEU A 220 -16.40 10.87 -2.07
C LEU A 220 -15.77 10.09 -0.91
N LEU A 221 -16.37 8.95 -0.55
CA LEU A 221 -15.78 8.04 0.41
C LEU A 221 -14.39 7.58 -0.04
N GLN A 222 -14.21 7.29 -1.33
CA GLN A 222 -12.92 6.92 -1.91
C GLN A 222 -11.87 8.03 -1.77
N GLN A 223 -12.24 9.28 -2.04
CA GLN A 223 -11.34 10.44 -1.83
C GLN A 223 -10.93 10.60 -0.35
N VAL A 224 -11.87 10.35 0.58
CA VAL A 224 -11.57 10.34 2.01
C VAL A 224 -10.56 9.23 2.34
N LYS A 225 -10.73 8.00 1.83
CA LYS A 225 -9.79 6.90 2.06
C LYS A 225 -8.39 7.24 1.56
N GLU A 226 -8.27 7.71 0.34
CA GLU A 226 -6.99 8.07 -0.27
C GLU A 226 -6.29 9.16 0.53
N THR A 227 -7.06 10.18 0.94
CA THR A 227 -6.53 11.28 1.77
C THR A 227 -6.04 10.78 3.13
N LEU A 228 -6.85 9.99 3.85
CA LEU A 228 -6.46 9.43 5.15
C LEU A 228 -5.27 8.48 5.03
N THR A 229 -5.20 7.70 3.94
CA THR A 229 -4.06 6.81 3.66
C THR A 229 -2.78 7.61 3.45
N ALA A 230 -2.83 8.69 2.67
CA ALA A 230 -1.69 9.57 2.45
C ALA A 230 -1.25 10.28 3.75
N LEU A 231 -2.19 10.76 4.56
CA LEU A 231 -1.89 11.36 5.87
C LEU A 231 -1.24 10.34 6.82
N ASN A 232 -1.78 9.13 6.91
CA ASN A 232 -1.23 8.07 7.78
C ASN A 232 0.19 7.70 7.37
N THR A 233 0.39 7.53 6.06
CA THR A 233 1.70 7.23 5.48
C THR A 233 2.70 8.35 5.74
N PHE A 234 2.27 9.60 5.64
CA PHE A 234 3.13 10.73 6.01
C PHE A 234 3.52 10.68 7.50
N CYS A 235 2.58 10.40 8.40
CA CYS A 235 2.89 10.30 9.83
C CYS A 235 3.89 9.19 10.16
N GLU A 236 3.76 8.02 9.55
CA GLU A 236 4.75 6.94 9.63
C GLU A 236 6.14 7.44 9.23
N GLN A 237 6.26 8.08 8.06
CA GLN A 237 7.52 8.63 7.57
C GLN A 237 8.06 9.76 8.45
N TRP A 238 7.18 10.58 9.02
CA TRP A 238 7.54 11.69 9.88
C TRP A 238 8.13 11.17 11.19
N GLN A 239 7.50 10.15 11.79
CA GLN A 239 7.98 9.45 12.99
C GLN A 239 9.38 8.87 12.76
N GLU A 240 9.65 8.33 11.58
CA GLU A 240 10.97 7.84 11.16
C GLU A 240 12.00 8.94 10.79
N ASN A 241 11.66 10.22 11.00
CA ASN A 241 12.51 11.38 10.69
C ASN A 241 12.83 11.59 9.19
N MET A 242 12.06 10.98 8.28
CA MET A 242 12.25 11.22 6.84
C MET A 242 11.78 12.60 6.38
N HIS A 243 10.91 13.24 7.16
CA HIS A 243 10.47 14.63 6.93
C HIS A 243 10.78 15.49 8.14
N ARG A 244 11.19 16.74 7.91
CA ARG A 244 11.43 17.73 8.97
C ARG A 244 10.11 18.31 9.51
N GLU A 245 9.15 18.54 8.63
CA GLU A 245 7.88 19.18 8.93
C GLU A 245 6.75 18.65 8.06
N CYS A 246 5.51 18.89 8.48
CA CYS A 246 4.31 18.64 7.68
C CYS A 246 4.02 19.83 6.77
N SER A 247 4.39 19.67 5.50
CA SER A 247 4.13 20.62 4.41
C SER A 247 3.33 19.99 3.28
N ALA A 248 2.71 20.81 2.42
CA ALA A 248 1.98 20.33 1.25
C ALA A 248 2.86 19.49 0.30
N GLU A 249 4.16 19.80 0.20
CA GLU A 249 5.10 19.01 -0.60
C GLU A 249 5.38 17.64 0.03
N SER A 250 5.63 17.59 1.35
CA SER A 250 5.85 16.33 2.06
C SER A 250 4.64 15.39 1.98
N LEU A 251 3.43 15.94 2.09
CA LEU A 251 2.19 15.18 1.93
C LEU A 251 1.98 14.67 0.51
N ARG A 252 2.35 15.45 -0.52
CA ARG A 252 2.33 14.98 -1.91
C ARG A 252 3.28 13.80 -2.13
N LYS A 253 4.49 13.85 -1.56
CA LYS A 253 5.44 12.73 -1.61
C LYS A 253 4.89 11.47 -0.91
N ALA A 254 4.04 11.65 0.11
CA ALA A 254 3.34 10.56 0.77
C ALA A 254 2.13 10.01 -0.01
N GLY A 255 1.76 10.63 -1.15
CA GLY A 255 0.66 10.19 -2.03
C GLY A 255 -0.59 11.06 -1.98
N LEU A 256 -0.53 12.25 -1.37
CA LEU A 256 -1.69 13.15 -1.34
C LEU A 256 -1.93 13.82 -2.70
N ASN A 257 -3.03 13.45 -3.35
CA ASN A 257 -3.44 14.02 -4.65
C ASN A 257 -4.30 15.29 -4.52
N HIS A 258 -4.87 15.54 -3.34
CA HIS A 258 -5.76 16.67 -3.10
C HIS A 258 -5.02 17.92 -2.61
N ARG A 259 -5.64 19.09 -2.83
CA ARG A 259 -5.03 20.37 -2.44
C ARG A 259 -5.21 20.61 -0.93
N MET A 260 -4.08 20.77 -0.24
CA MET A 260 -4.02 21.30 1.12
C MET A 260 -4.01 22.83 1.12
N SER A 261 -4.70 23.44 2.07
CA SER A 261 -4.64 24.87 2.36
C SER A 261 -4.91 25.15 3.84
N GLY A 262 -4.43 26.29 4.34
CA GLY A 262 -4.82 26.83 5.64
C GLY A 262 -6.11 27.66 5.58
N GLU A 263 -6.69 27.94 6.74
CA GLU A 263 -7.79 28.90 6.88
C GLU A 263 -7.38 30.33 6.55
N SER A 264 -8.35 31.14 6.11
CA SER A 264 -8.13 32.56 5.78
C SER A 264 -8.00 33.42 7.03
N GLU A 265 -7.40 34.61 6.87
CA GLU A 265 -7.30 35.59 7.96
C GLU A 265 -8.65 35.95 8.57
N THR A 266 -9.70 36.06 7.74
CA THR A 266 -11.05 36.36 8.20
C THR A 266 -11.57 35.31 9.18
N VAL A 267 -11.38 34.03 8.86
CA VAL A 267 -11.77 32.90 9.73
C VAL A 267 -10.91 32.90 11.00
N MET A 268 -9.63 33.22 10.89
CA MET A 268 -8.72 33.26 12.05
C MET A 268 -9.03 34.39 13.03
N LYS A 269 -9.47 35.56 12.53
CA LYS A 269 -9.76 36.77 13.33
C LYS A 269 -11.17 36.77 13.92
N ARG A 270 -12.15 36.15 13.25
CA ARG A 270 -13.53 36.06 13.74
C ARG A 270 -13.70 34.89 14.72
N GLN A 271 -14.00 35.21 15.98
CA GLN A 271 -14.06 34.21 17.06
C GLN A 271 -15.16 33.15 16.84
N ASP A 272 -16.30 33.54 16.28
CA ASP A 272 -17.40 32.62 15.96
C ASP A 272 -16.98 31.59 14.89
N LEU A 273 -16.33 32.05 13.82
CA LEU A 273 -15.84 31.18 12.75
C LEU A 273 -14.66 30.31 13.20
N ARG A 274 -13.75 30.87 14.01
CA ARG A 274 -12.61 30.15 14.57
C ARG A 274 -13.05 28.97 15.42
N LYS A 275 -14.04 29.17 16.30
CA LYS A 275 -14.57 28.13 17.21
C LYS A 275 -15.06 26.88 16.49
N GLU A 276 -15.55 26.99 15.26
CA GLU A 276 -15.99 25.83 14.47
C GLU A 276 -14.83 24.91 14.03
N ARG A 277 -13.59 25.41 13.99
CA ARG A 277 -12.39 24.61 13.69
C ARG A 277 -11.62 24.22 14.95
N GLU A 278 -12.16 24.50 16.13
CA GLU A 278 -11.52 24.09 17.37
C GLU A 278 -12.09 22.75 17.83
N PHE A 279 -11.24 21.74 17.92
CA PHE A 279 -11.65 20.39 18.32
C PHE A 279 -10.87 19.95 19.55
N TRP A 280 -11.53 19.17 20.39
CA TRP A 280 -10.90 18.53 21.54
C TRP A 280 -10.02 17.37 21.06
N LEU A 281 -8.76 17.40 21.46
CA LEU A 281 -7.87 16.26 21.35
C LEU A 281 -8.16 15.24 22.47
N PRO A 282 -7.75 13.97 22.33
CA PRO A 282 -7.96 12.94 23.36
C PRO A 282 -7.37 13.29 24.72
N GLU A 283 -6.32 14.12 24.76
CA GLU A 283 -5.64 14.55 25.99
C GLU A 283 -6.42 15.64 26.74
N GLY A 284 -7.59 16.05 26.24
CA GLY A 284 -8.47 17.00 26.91
C GLY A 284 -8.09 18.46 26.69
N ARG A 285 -7.21 18.77 25.72
CA ARG A 285 -6.96 20.14 25.25
C ARG A 285 -7.71 20.42 23.96
N LYS A 286 -8.04 21.69 23.72
CA LYS A 286 -8.71 22.14 22.49
C LYS A 286 -7.70 22.82 21.59
N GLU A 287 -7.61 22.38 20.34
CA GLU A 287 -6.68 22.94 19.36
C GLU A 287 -7.42 23.46 18.13
N PHE A 288 -6.82 24.43 17.45
CA PHE A 288 -7.35 25.03 16.23
C PHE A 288 -6.83 24.30 14.99
N PHE A 289 -7.74 23.67 14.25
CA PHE A 289 -7.44 22.85 13.08
C PHE A 289 -7.43 23.74 11.83
N GLN A 290 -6.35 24.53 11.72
CA GLN A 290 -6.16 25.49 10.64
C GLN A 290 -6.04 24.83 9.26
N ASN A 291 -5.40 23.66 9.20
CA ASN A 291 -5.11 22.99 7.96
C ASN A 291 -6.30 22.18 7.47
N HIS A 292 -6.56 22.23 6.17
CA HIS A 292 -7.59 21.42 5.55
C HIS A 292 -7.22 20.96 4.14
N ILE A 293 -7.73 19.80 3.77
CA ILE A 293 -7.60 19.21 2.43
C ILE A 293 -8.95 19.32 1.73
N LYS A 294 -8.95 19.89 0.52
CA LYS A 294 -10.16 20.07 -0.29
C LYS A 294 -10.46 18.82 -1.12
N LEU A 295 -11.64 18.26 -0.92
CA LEU A 295 -12.20 17.16 -1.70
C LEU A 295 -13.24 17.71 -2.68
N SER A 296 -13.82 16.81 -3.49
CA SER A 296 -14.94 17.16 -4.36
C SER A 296 -16.19 17.57 -3.56
N GLN A 297 -17.15 18.22 -4.22
CA GLN A 297 -18.44 18.62 -3.63
C GLN A 297 -18.31 19.54 -2.39
N GLY A 298 -17.22 20.31 -2.32
CA GLY A 298 -16.98 21.25 -1.22
C GLY A 298 -16.61 20.59 0.12
N PHE A 299 -16.34 19.28 0.12
CA PHE A 299 -15.90 18.57 1.31
C PHE A 299 -14.47 18.93 1.69
N ARG A 300 -14.19 18.86 2.98
CA ARG A 300 -12.91 19.16 3.58
C ARG A 300 -12.58 18.16 4.67
N ILE A 301 -11.30 17.80 4.74
CA ILE A 301 -10.72 17.14 5.90
C ILE A 301 -9.91 18.17 6.67
N HIS A 302 -10.37 18.57 7.86
CA HIS A 302 -9.60 19.44 8.75
C HIS A 302 -8.73 18.62 9.68
N PHE A 303 -7.49 19.05 9.82
CA PHE A 303 -6.52 18.36 10.64
C PHE A 303 -5.60 19.33 11.40
N PHE A 304 -5.04 18.83 12.49
CA PHE A 304 -4.02 19.49 13.30
C PHE A 304 -2.78 18.61 13.32
N GLN A 305 -1.61 19.23 13.22
CA GLN A 305 -0.31 18.55 13.22
C GLN A 305 0.42 18.88 14.52
N GLU A 306 0.74 17.84 15.30
CA GLU A 306 1.54 17.99 16.52
C GLU A 306 2.98 17.61 16.20
N SER A 307 3.86 18.61 16.13
CA SER A 307 5.26 18.41 15.77
C SER A 307 6.03 17.59 16.81
N THR A 308 5.63 17.65 18.09
CA THR A 308 6.34 16.97 19.18
C THR A 308 6.18 15.46 19.09
N THR A 309 4.95 14.99 18.87
CA THR A 309 4.63 13.55 18.74
C THR A 309 4.61 13.08 17.30
N LYS A 310 4.76 14.02 16.35
CA LYS A 310 4.69 13.79 14.90
C LYS A 310 3.42 13.07 14.49
N THR A 311 2.31 13.54 15.07
CA THR A 311 0.98 12.94 14.91
C THR A 311 0.06 13.93 14.20
N ILE A 312 -0.78 13.41 13.32
CA ILE A 312 -1.88 14.18 12.74
C ILE A 312 -3.19 13.79 13.41
N TYR A 313 -3.88 14.80 13.92
CA TYR A 313 -5.22 14.71 14.47
C TYR A 313 -6.23 15.13 13.41
N VAL A 314 -7.26 14.32 13.17
CA VAL A 314 -8.32 14.59 12.20
C VAL A 314 -9.60 14.96 12.93
N GLY A 315 -10.03 16.21 12.79
CA GLY A 315 -11.11 16.80 13.58
C GLY A 315 -12.45 16.91 12.85
N HIS A 316 -12.43 17.00 11.51
CA HIS A 316 -13.62 17.10 10.67
C HIS A 316 -13.38 16.45 9.30
N ILE A 317 -14.38 15.70 8.83
CA ILE A 317 -14.48 15.11 7.49
C ILE A 317 -15.90 15.36 7.01
N GLY A 318 -16.12 16.45 6.29
CA GLY A 318 -17.47 16.88 5.95
C GLY A 318 -17.48 18.06 4.98
N PRO A 319 -18.67 18.62 4.66
CA PRO A 319 -18.79 19.88 3.93
C PRO A 319 -17.96 20.99 4.57
N HIS A 320 -17.70 22.06 3.81
CA HIS A 320 -17.01 23.23 4.37
C HIS A 320 -17.75 23.76 5.61
N LEU A 321 -17.00 24.15 6.63
CA LEU A 321 -17.52 24.85 7.80
C LEU A 321 -17.92 26.30 7.43
N LYS A 322 -18.60 27.01 8.33
CA LYS A 322 -19.11 28.37 8.04
C LYS A 322 -17.96 29.32 7.71
N LEU A 323 -18.16 30.20 6.73
CA LEU A 323 -17.14 31.15 6.25
C LEU A 323 -17.53 32.62 6.40
N GLY A 324 -18.79 32.93 6.72
CA GLY A 324 -19.35 34.28 6.78
C GLY A 324 -20.58 34.34 7.66
#